data_AF-A0A1G2EV92-F1
#
_entry.id   AF-A0A1G2EV92-F1
#
_cell.length_a   1.000
_cell.length_b   1.000
_cell.length_c   1.000
_cell.angle_alpha   90.00
_cell.angle_beta   90.00
_cell.angle_gamma   90.00
#
_symmetry.space_group_name_H-M   'P 1'
#
loop_
_entity.id
_entity.type
_entity.pdbx_description
1 polymer ?
#
loop_
_entity_poly.entity_id
_entity_poly.type
_entity_poly.pdbx_seq_one_letter_code
_entity_poly.pdbx_strand_id
1 'polypeptide(L)'
;MINDVLEQLAEDYFRHLGYFTQHNVKYRPNRRGPAYNVHSDVDIVAVHPKKKSIDRVIVVSCKSWHGGLHIMRELKRLKENYRRTRQTFRELAMPVWSRALKNKIKEITGQKRFVFYIICVSYDHGYKKMWEENKIFKRNLSGCKIKLLDFKTMIEGVKEEASGITPAHSELTRLLQFINHSGGNINYNQVSPSTRLRSSKKLKK
;
A
#
# COMPACT_ATOMS: atom_id res chain seq x y z
N MET A 1 -15.67 -0.43 -4.30
CA MET A 1 -15.85 -1.87 -4.56
C MET A 1 -14.53 -2.63 -4.60
N ILE A 2 -13.66 -2.50 -5.63
CA ILE A 2 -12.36 -3.24 -5.62
C ILE A 2 -11.37 -2.66 -4.61
N ASN A 3 -11.38 -1.33 -4.40
CA ASN A 3 -10.47 -0.70 -3.42
C ASN A 3 -10.77 -1.21 -2.01
N ASP A 4 -12.04 -1.20 -1.62
CA ASP A 4 -12.54 -1.72 -0.34
C ASP A 4 -12.10 -3.18 -0.09
N VAL A 5 -12.13 -4.03 -1.13
CA VAL A 5 -11.64 -5.42 -1.03
C VAL A 5 -10.12 -5.49 -0.82
N LEU A 6 -9.34 -4.68 -1.54
CA LEU A 6 -7.89 -4.64 -1.34
C LEU A 6 -7.51 -4.10 0.04
N GLU A 7 -8.27 -3.14 0.57
CA GLU A 7 -8.12 -2.61 1.92
C GLU A 7 -8.42 -3.67 2.98
N GLN A 8 -9.51 -4.43 2.84
CA GLN A 8 -9.82 -5.54 3.74
C GLN A 8 -8.73 -6.62 3.73
N LEU A 9 -8.25 -7.00 2.54
CA LEU A 9 -7.17 -7.99 2.41
C LEU A 9 -5.84 -7.50 3.00
N ALA A 10 -5.52 -6.21 2.81
CA ALA A 10 -4.35 -5.60 3.41
C ALA A 10 -4.46 -5.56 4.94
N GLU A 11 -5.65 -5.26 5.48
CA GLU A 11 -5.90 -5.36 6.92
C GLU A 11 -5.64 -6.77 7.42
N ASP A 12 -6.27 -7.77 6.81
CA ASP A 12 -6.13 -9.18 7.21
C ASP A 12 -4.68 -9.62 7.19
N TYR A 13 -3.91 -9.20 6.18
CA TYR A 13 -2.47 -9.43 6.11
C TYR A 13 -1.72 -8.83 7.30
N PHE A 14 -1.95 -7.56 7.65
CA PHE A 14 -1.25 -6.95 8.79
C PHE A 14 -1.72 -7.51 10.15
N ARG A 15 -2.99 -7.87 10.29
CA ARG A 15 -3.51 -8.54 11.49
C ARG A 15 -2.89 -9.91 11.67
N HIS A 16 -2.73 -10.67 10.58
CA HIS A 16 -2.01 -11.93 10.59
C HIS A 16 -0.57 -11.76 11.09
N LEU A 17 0.12 -10.69 10.69
CA LEU A 17 1.44 -10.31 11.19
C LEU A 17 1.45 -9.73 12.63
N GLY A 18 0.33 -9.78 13.36
CA GLY A 18 0.23 -9.36 14.77
C GLY A 18 0.04 -7.86 15.00
N TYR A 19 -0.36 -7.10 13.97
CA TYR A 19 -0.66 -5.67 14.12
C TYR A 19 -2.14 -5.44 14.46
N PHE A 20 -2.41 -4.40 15.26
CA PHE A 20 -3.73 -3.80 15.37
C PHE A 20 -3.90 -2.75 14.29
N THR A 21 -5.05 -2.75 13.61
CA THR A 21 -5.32 -1.91 12.44
C THR A 21 -6.40 -0.86 12.71
N GLN A 22 -6.25 0.30 12.09
CA GLN A 22 -7.27 1.34 12.02
C GLN A 22 -7.41 1.79 10.54
N HIS A 23 -8.66 1.86 10.07
CA HIS A 23 -8.98 2.25 8.70
C HIS A 23 -9.23 3.74 8.53
N ASN A 24 -9.11 4.21 7.28
CA ASN A 24 -9.59 5.52 6.82
C ASN A 24 -9.07 6.69 7.69
N VAL A 25 -7.76 6.70 7.95
CA VAL A 25 -7.13 7.69 8.83
C VAL A 25 -6.99 9.01 8.08
N LYS A 26 -7.91 9.92 8.37
CA LYS A 26 -7.98 11.24 7.73
C LYS A 26 -6.88 12.18 8.24
N TYR A 27 -6.23 12.88 7.32
CA TYR A 27 -5.23 13.92 7.59
C TYR A 27 -5.33 15.05 6.58
N ARG A 28 -4.93 16.26 6.98
CA ARG A 28 -4.78 17.40 6.08
C ARG A 28 -3.71 18.36 6.59
N PRO A 29 -3.10 19.15 5.71
CA PRO A 29 -2.18 20.20 6.13
C PRO A 29 -2.88 21.21 7.04
N ASN A 30 -2.19 21.63 8.10
CA ASN A 30 -2.59 22.81 8.86
C ASN A 30 -2.15 24.07 8.10
N ARG A 31 -2.77 24.32 6.95
CA ARG A 31 -2.54 25.47 6.07
C ARG A 31 -3.87 25.99 5.56
N ARG A 32 -3.98 27.31 5.45
CA ARG A 32 -5.15 27.96 4.84
C ARG A 32 -5.06 27.91 3.31
N GLY A 33 -6.20 27.75 2.65
CA GLY A 33 -6.34 27.86 1.19
C GLY A 33 -7.19 26.74 0.57
N PRO A 34 -7.86 26.98 -0.57
CA PRO A 34 -8.80 26.01 -1.16
C PRO A 34 -8.20 24.62 -1.39
N ALA A 35 -6.92 24.55 -1.74
CA ALA A 35 -6.21 23.29 -1.99
C ALA A 35 -5.99 22.41 -0.73
N TYR A 36 -6.21 22.95 0.48
CA TYR A 36 -5.97 22.27 1.76
C TYR A 36 -7.24 22.12 2.62
N ASN A 37 -8.39 22.56 2.10
CA ASN A 37 -9.66 22.48 2.82
C ASN A 37 -10.20 21.04 2.90
N VAL A 38 -9.85 20.20 1.92
CA VAL A 38 -10.27 18.80 1.84
C VAL A 38 -9.31 17.88 2.58
N HIS A 39 -9.83 16.85 3.21
CA HIS A 39 -9.00 15.81 3.81
C HIS A 39 -8.39 14.89 2.74
N SER A 40 -7.24 14.33 3.08
CA SER A 40 -6.79 13.03 2.59
C SER A 40 -7.00 12.00 3.65
N ASP A 41 -6.86 10.77 3.25
CA ASP A 41 -6.80 9.57 4.05
C ASP A 41 -5.63 8.71 3.60
N VAL A 42 -5.16 7.91 4.55
CA VAL A 42 -4.44 6.66 4.28
C VAL A 42 -5.39 5.55 4.68
N ASP A 43 -5.36 4.47 3.92
CA ASP A 43 -6.38 3.44 4.01
C ASP A 43 -6.24 2.66 5.31
N ILE A 44 -5.00 2.33 5.72
CA ILE A 44 -4.72 1.61 6.97
C ILE A 44 -3.54 2.22 7.72
N VAL A 45 -3.69 2.31 9.04
CA VAL A 45 -2.56 2.44 9.97
C VAL A 45 -2.53 1.21 10.87
N ALA A 46 -1.39 0.52 10.91
CA ALA A 46 -1.20 -0.69 11.70
C ALA A 46 -0.12 -0.47 12.77
N VAL A 47 -0.37 -0.94 14.00
CA VAL A 47 0.54 -0.80 15.15
C VAL A 47 0.78 -2.16 15.78
N HIS A 48 2.05 -2.56 15.90
CA HIS A 48 2.45 -3.80 16.56
C HIS A 48 2.80 -3.54 18.04
N PRO A 49 2.21 -4.26 19.01
CA PRO A 49 2.41 -3.97 20.43
C PRO A 49 3.82 -4.27 20.92
N LYS A 50 4.47 -5.31 20.38
CA LYS A 50 5.80 -5.78 20.85
C LYS A 50 7.00 -5.20 20.09
N LYS A 51 6.81 -4.61 18.90
CA LYS A 51 7.93 -4.07 18.11
C LYS A 51 8.29 -2.68 18.63
N LYS A 52 9.58 -2.35 18.66
CA LYS A 52 10.09 -1.05 19.15
C LYS A 52 10.77 -0.20 18.06
N SER A 53 11.08 -0.79 16.90
CA SER A 53 11.74 -0.13 15.79
C SER A 53 10.75 0.66 14.91
N ILE A 54 11.23 1.15 13.76
CA ILE A 54 10.40 1.75 12.71
C ILE A 54 9.29 0.82 12.20
N ASP A 55 9.48 -0.48 12.34
CA ASP A 55 8.54 -1.50 11.90
C ASP A 55 7.40 -1.70 12.92
N ARG A 56 7.38 -0.92 14.02
CA ARG A 56 6.25 -0.86 14.96
C ARG A 56 4.99 -0.27 14.31
N VAL A 57 5.16 0.74 13.46
CA VAL A 57 4.04 1.45 12.81
C VAL A 57 4.15 1.27 11.30
N ILE A 58 3.07 0.78 10.72
CA ILE A 58 2.88 0.64 9.29
C ILE A 58 1.78 1.60 8.86
N VAL A 59 2.02 2.29 7.75
CA VAL A 59 1.03 3.17 7.12
C VAL A 59 0.84 2.68 5.70
N VAL A 60 -0.39 2.54 5.26
CA VAL A 60 -0.73 1.88 4.01
C VAL A 60 -1.58 2.82 3.18
N SER A 61 -1.25 2.92 1.89
CA SER A 61 -2.26 3.32 0.91
C SER A 61 -2.45 2.25 -0.16
N CYS A 62 -3.69 1.80 -0.30
CA CYS A 62 -4.17 0.85 -1.29
C CYS A 62 -4.49 1.57 -2.61
N LYS A 63 -4.06 0.98 -3.72
CA LYS A 63 -4.29 1.47 -5.08
C LYS A 63 -4.75 0.31 -5.94
N SER A 64 -6.07 0.10 -6.01
CA SER A 64 -6.68 -1.01 -6.76
C SER A 64 -6.79 -0.75 -8.26
N TRP A 65 -5.71 -0.28 -8.92
CA TRP A 65 -5.76 -0.01 -10.36
C TRP A 65 -5.88 -1.29 -11.17
N HIS A 66 -6.84 -1.28 -12.09
CA HIS A 66 -6.97 -2.32 -13.10
C HIS A 66 -5.69 -2.33 -13.98
N GLY A 67 -4.97 -3.46 -14.00
CA GLY A 67 -3.65 -3.59 -14.67
C GLY A 67 -2.42 -3.34 -13.79
N GLY A 68 -2.61 -2.88 -12.54
CA GLY A 68 -1.53 -2.65 -11.58
C GLY A 68 -0.78 -1.32 -11.75
N LEU A 69 0.26 -1.13 -10.93
CA LEU A 69 1.12 0.03 -10.97
C LEU A 69 2.23 -0.15 -12.02
N HIS A 70 2.30 0.81 -12.95
CA HIS A 70 3.41 0.94 -13.90
C HIS A 70 4.42 1.94 -13.36
N ILE A 71 5.41 1.47 -12.60
CA ILE A 71 6.37 2.30 -11.85
C ILE A 71 7.08 3.29 -12.77
N MET A 72 7.65 2.83 -13.88
CA MET A 72 8.44 3.72 -14.77
C MET A 72 7.59 4.86 -15.34
N ARG A 73 6.33 4.57 -15.70
CA ARG A 73 5.40 5.58 -16.21
C ARG A 73 5.09 6.62 -15.15
N GLU A 74 4.76 6.20 -13.93
CA GLU A 74 4.41 7.13 -12.86
C GLU A 74 5.63 7.91 -12.35
N LEU A 75 6.82 7.29 -12.29
CA LEU A 75 8.06 8.00 -11.97
C LEU A 75 8.41 9.07 -13.02
N LYS A 76 8.21 8.79 -14.31
CA LYS A 76 8.38 9.79 -15.38
C LYS A 76 7.41 10.96 -15.18
N ARG A 77 6.13 10.67 -14.95
CA ARG A 77 5.10 11.69 -14.68
C ARG A 77 5.38 12.53 -13.44
N LEU A 78 5.94 11.93 -12.39
CA LEU A 78 6.36 12.66 -11.19
C LEU A 78 7.50 13.64 -11.48
N LYS A 79 8.50 13.23 -12.29
CA LYS A 79 9.59 14.12 -12.73
C LYS A 79 9.07 15.28 -13.57
N GLU A 80 8.09 15.03 -14.44
CA GLU A 80 7.42 16.02 -15.28
C GLU A 80 6.39 16.89 -14.52
N ASN A 81 6.31 16.75 -13.19
CA ASN A 81 5.36 17.46 -12.33
C ASN A 81 3.88 17.28 -12.74
N TYR A 82 3.53 16.14 -13.35
CA TYR A 82 2.18 15.87 -13.81
C TYR A 82 1.17 15.92 -12.65
N ARG A 83 0.25 16.88 -12.72
CA ARG A 83 -0.66 17.23 -11.61
C ARG A 83 -1.41 16.02 -11.05
N ARG A 84 -1.97 15.19 -11.93
CA ARG A 84 -2.78 14.03 -11.55
C ARG A 84 -1.95 13.01 -10.77
N THR A 85 -0.74 12.67 -11.24
CA THR A 85 0.14 11.72 -10.53
C THR A 85 0.59 12.28 -9.19
N ARG A 86 0.89 13.58 -9.10
CA ARG A 86 1.22 14.22 -7.81
C ARG A 86 0.05 14.21 -6.83
N GLN A 87 -1.18 14.34 -7.30
CA GLN A 87 -2.38 14.25 -6.46
C GLN A 87 -2.65 12.81 -6.01
N THR A 88 -2.49 11.84 -6.90
CA THR A 88 -2.65 10.40 -6.61
C THR A 88 -1.72 9.91 -5.50
N PHE A 89 -0.50 10.44 -5.47
CA PHE A 89 0.54 10.08 -4.50
C PHE A 89 0.92 11.28 -3.62
N ARG A 90 -0.03 12.16 -3.28
CA ARG A 90 0.28 13.42 -2.58
C ARG A 90 1.04 13.21 -1.27
N GLU A 91 0.75 12.11 -0.59
CA GLU A 91 1.41 11.64 0.63
C GLU A 91 2.90 11.36 0.45
N LEU A 92 3.34 11.00 -0.76
CA LEU A 92 4.74 10.77 -1.12
C LEU A 92 5.34 11.95 -1.90
N ALA A 93 4.57 12.56 -2.80
CA ALA A 93 5.04 13.48 -3.82
C ALA A 93 4.97 14.96 -3.41
N MET A 94 4.17 15.32 -2.40
CA MET A 94 3.93 16.70 -2.00
C MET A 94 4.39 16.94 -0.55
N PRO A 95 5.45 17.75 -0.31
CA PRO A 95 6.04 17.92 1.02
C PRO A 95 5.04 18.34 2.11
N VAL A 96 4.07 19.19 1.75
CA VAL A 96 3.05 19.71 2.67
C VAL A 96 2.11 18.59 3.14
N TRP A 97 1.73 17.68 2.24
CA TRP A 97 0.88 16.52 2.56
C TRP A 97 1.66 15.44 3.29
N SER A 98 2.90 15.16 2.90
CA SER A 98 3.78 14.23 3.63
C SER A 98 4.01 14.67 5.08
N ARG A 99 4.20 15.98 5.31
CA ARG A 99 4.30 16.54 6.67
C ARG A 99 3.01 16.39 7.47
N ALA A 100 1.88 16.66 6.83
CA ALA A 100 0.56 16.50 7.44
C ALA A 100 0.32 15.04 7.87
N LEU A 101 0.64 14.09 7.00
CA LEU A 101 0.57 12.66 7.30
C LEU A 101 1.45 12.32 8.50
N LYS A 102 2.74 12.69 8.48
CA LYS A 102 3.65 12.43 9.62
C LYS A 102 3.15 13.00 10.95
N ASN A 103 2.51 14.17 10.92
CA ASN A 103 1.92 14.77 12.11
C ASN A 103 0.72 13.95 12.61
N LYS A 104 -0.19 13.56 11.72
CA LYS A 104 -1.33 12.70 12.08
C LYS A 104 -0.88 11.33 12.61
N ILE A 105 0.14 10.71 12.01
CA ILE A 105 0.67 9.44 12.50
C ILE A 105 1.32 9.62 13.89
N LYS A 106 2.03 10.73 14.15
CA LYS A 106 2.55 11.01 15.49
C LYS A 106 1.42 11.17 16.51
N GLU A 107 0.37 11.90 16.14
CA GLU A 107 -0.78 12.15 17.00
C GLU A 107 -1.42 10.83 17.47
N ILE A 108 -1.64 9.88 16.56
CA ILE A 108 -2.37 8.64 16.90
C ILE A 108 -1.48 7.47 17.36
N THR A 109 -0.17 7.47 17.02
CA THR A 109 0.73 6.33 17.34
C THR A 109 1.90 6.66 18.27
N GLY A 110 2.13 7.96 18.50
CA GLY A 110 3.32 8.49 19.18
C GLY A 110 4.59 8.54 18.31
N GLN A 111 4.59 7.98 17.09
CA GLN A 111 5.78 7.89 16.23
C GLN A 111 5.68 8.73 14.95
N LYS A 112 6.79 9.39 14.59
CA LYS A 112 6.94 10.13 13.31
C LYS A 112 7.63 9.32 12.21
N ARG A 113 8.24 8.18 12.57
CA ARG A 113 8.97 7.28 11.68
C ARG A 113 8.22 5.97 11.63
N PHE A 114 7.96 5.50 10.42
CA PHE A 114 7.14 4.33 10.14
C PHE A 114 7.56 3.72 8.80
N VAL A 115 7.04 2.54 8.49
CA VAL A 115 7.10 1.97 7.14
C VAL A 115 5.84 2.36 6.39
N PHE A 116 5.99 3.03 5.25
CA PHE A 116 4.90 3.41 4.37
C PHE A 116 4.80 2.41 3.22
N TYR A 117 3.68 1.72 3.08
CA TYR A 117 3.39 0.83 1.97
C TYR A 117 2.44 1.49 0.97
N ILE A 118 2.76 1.34 -0.32
CA ILE A 118 1.73 1.34 -1.35
C ILE A 118 1.40 -0.13 -1.65
N ILE A 119 0.12 -0.48 -1.50
CA ILE A 119 -0.39 -1.81 -1.83
C ILE A 119 -1.19 -1.73 -3.12
N CYS A 120 -0.84 -2.57 -4.09
CA CYS A 120 -1.50 -2.62 -5.39
C CYS A 120 -1.97 -4.04 -5.71
N VAL A 121 -2.81 -4.20 -6.73
CA VAL A 121 -3.14 -5.54 -7.26
C VAL A 121 -1.89 -6.23 -7.82
N SER A 122 -1.07 -5.48 -8.56
CA SER A 122 0.24 -5.91 -9.06
C SER A 122 1.10 -4.69 -9.41
N TYR A 123 2.40 -4.88 -9.63
CA TYR A 123 3.29 -3.87 -10.20
C TYR A 123 4.37 -4.50 -11.08
N ASP A 124 5.09 -3.69 -11.84
CA ASP A 124 6.26 -4.10 -12.63
C ASP A 124 7.49 -4.30 -11.73
N HIS A 125 7.60 -5.51 -11.13
CA HIS A 125 8.59 -5.85 -10.10
C HIS A 125 10.04 -5.45 -10.39
N GLY A 126 10.47 -5.47 -11.66
CA GLY A 126 11.82 -5.06 -12.07
C GLY A 126 12.19 -3.61 -11.69
N TYR A 127 11.19 -2.76 -11.45
CA TYR A 127 11.40 -1.36 -11.08
C TYR A 127 11.09 -1.05 -9.61
N LYS A 128 10.83 -2.07 -8.78
CA LYS A 128 10.48 -1.92 -7.36
C LYS A 128 11.44 -1.01 -6.60
N LYS A 129 12.74 -1.27 -6.74
CA LYS A 129 13.79 -0.51 -6.05
C LYS A 129 13.78 0.97 -6.43
N MET A 130 13.52 1.30 -7.71
CA MET A 130 13.42 2.69 -8.17
C MET A 130 12.26 3.45 -7.53
N TRP A 131 11.16 2.75 -7.21
CA TRP A 131 10.04 3.33 -6.45
C TRP A 131 10.41 3.54 -4.98
N GLU A 132 10.86 2.48 -4.30
CA GLU A 132 11.16 2.50 -2.85
C GLU A 132 12.30 3.48 -2.50
N GLU A 133 13.25 3.68 -3.42
CA GLU A 133 14.41 4.56 -3.21
C GLU A 133 14.28 5.93 -3.89
N ASN A 134 13.09 6.25 -4.41
CA ASN A 134 12.88 7.51 -5.11
C ASN A 134 13.25 8.72 -4.23
N LYS A 135 14.11 9.60 -4.76
CA LYS A 135 14.64 10.77 -4.04
C LYS A 135 13.56 11.74 -3.58
N ILE A 136 12.50 11.95 -4.37
CA ILE A 136 11.39 12.83 -3.99
C ILE A 136 10.68 12.28 -2.76
N PHE A 137 10.37 10.97 -2.77
CA PHE A 137 9.66 10.35 -1.67
C PHE A 137 10.51 10.27 -0.40
N LYS A 138 11.78 9.87 -0.52
CA LYS A 138 12.74 9.85 0.61
C LYS A 138 12.91 11.23 1.26
N ARG A 139 12.94 12.29 0.45
CA ARG A 139 13.00 13.66 0.95
C ARG A 139 11.72 14.04 1.70
N ASN A 140 10.57 13.75 1.13
CA ASN A 140 9.27 14.19 1.68
C ASN A 140 8.84 13.38 2.93
N LEU A 141 9.11 12.07 2.95
CA LEU A 141 8.93 11.17 4.09
C LEU A 141 10.26 10.82 4.75
N SER A 142 11.07 11.85 5.06
CA SER A 142 12.38 11.65 5.69
C SER A 142 12.30 10.83 6.98
N GLY A 143 13.22 9.86 7.12
CA GLY A 143 13.28 8.96 8.27
C GLY A 143 12.26 7.81 8.26
N CYS A 144 11.38 7.75 7.26
CA CYS A 144 10.47 6.63 7.01
C CYS A 144 11.05 5.66 5.97
N LYS A 145 10.63 4.40 5.99
CA LYS A 145 10.88 3.43 4.91
C LYS A 145 9.70 3.44 3.95
N ILE A 146 9.93 3.25 2.66
CA ILE A 146 8.87 3.17 1.64
C ILE A 146 8.93 1.78 1.02
N LYS A 147 7.79 1.13 0.88
CA LYS A 147 7.66 -0.24 0.38
C LYS A 147 6.55 -0.37 -0.65
N LEU A 148 6.79 -1.25 -1.62
CA LEU A 148 5.74 -1.77 -2.51
C LEU A 148 5.40 -3.20 -2.13
N LEU A 149 4.11 -3.47 -2.08
CA LEU A 149 3.56 -4.79 -1.85
C LEU A 149 2.38 -5.00 -2.80
N ASP A 150 2.22 -6.22 -3.30
CA ASP A 150 1.08 -6.56 -4.13
C ASP A 150 0.30 -7.73 -3.56
N PHE A 151 -0.86 -7.98 -4.15
CA PHE A 151 -1.76 -9.03 -3.72
C PHE A 151 -1.08 -10.40 -3.71
N LYS A 152 -0.35 -10.76 -4.76
CA LYS A 152 0.37 -12.04 -4.85
C LYS A 152 1.33 -12.21 -3.67
N THR A 153 2.18 -11.21 -3.41
CA THR A 153 3.15 -11.27 -2.30
C THR A 153 2.45 -11.37 -0.94
N MET A 154 1.31 -10.69 -0.74
CA MET A 154 0.53 -10.82 0.50
C MET A 154 0.00 -12.23 0.71
N ILE A 155 -0.61 -12.83 -0.32
CA ILE A 155 -1.16 -14.18 -0.22
C ILE A 155 -0.05 -15.21 0.00
N GLU A 156 1.07 -15.12 -0.72
CA GLU A 156 2.21 -16.01 -0.53
C GLU A 156 2.76 -15.91 0.89
N GLY A 157 2.90 -14.69 1.44
CA GLY A 157 3.36 -14.50 2.81
C GLY A 157 2.42 -15.08 3.89
N VAL A 158 1.11 -15.06 3.65
CA VAL A 158 0.13 -15.68 4.58
C VAL A 158 0.11 -17.19 4.43
N LYS A 159 0.25 -17.71 3.21
CA LYS A 159 0.22 -19.15 2.93
C LYS A 159 1.33 -19.93 3.63
N GLU A 160 2.54 -19.38 3.67
CA GLU A 160 3.68 -20.03 4.33
C GLU A 160 3.39 -20.31 5.82
N GLU A 161 2.79 -19.34 6.52
CA GLU A 161 2.43 -19.45 7.94
C GLU A 161 1.10 -20.20 8.18
N ALA A 162 0.20 -20.23 7.18
CA ALA A 162 -1.07 -20.94 7.21
C ALA A 162 -0.95 -22.48 7.05
N SER A 163 0.26 -23.04 7.13
CA SER A 163 0.53 -24.48 7.10
C SER A 163 0.25 -25.19 8.44
N GLY A 164 0.05 -24.44 9.52
CA GLY A 164 -0.25 -24.98 10.84
C GLY A 164 -1.74 -25.33 11.08
N ILE A 165 -1.99 -26.16 12.10
CA ILE A 165 -3.33 -26.62 12.53
C ILE A 165 -4.04 -25.56 13.40
N THR A 166 -3.32 -24.58 13.93
CA THR A 166 -3.91 -23.53 14.78
C THR A 166 -4.86 -22.65 13.97
N PRO A 167 -6.13 -22.47 14.38
CA PRO A 167 -7.08 -21.63 13.66
C PRO A 167 -6.56 -20.20 13.55
N ALA A 168 -6.42 -19.73 12.32
CA ALA A 168 -5.95 -18.37 12.10
C ALA A 168 -6.96 -17.31 12.56
N HIS A 169 -6.45 -16.11 12.85
CA HIS A 169 -7.26 -15.03 13.42
C HIS A 169 -8.06 -14.21 12.39
N SER A 170 -7.77 -14.33 11.09
CA SER A 170 -8.48 -13.60 10.01
C SER A 170 -9.20 -14.55 9.05
N GLU A 171 -10.25 -14.04 8.41
CA GLU A 171 -11.07 -14.80 7.45
C GLU A 171 -10.24 -15.25 6.25
N LEU A 172 -9.40 -14.36 5.70
CA LEU A 172 -8.49 -14.70 4.61
C LEU A 172 -7.58 -15.88 4.97
N THR A 173 -6.99 -15.85 6.17
CA THR A 173 -6.04 -16.90 6.57
C THR A 173 -6.76 -18.22 6.81
N ARG A 174 -7.97 -18.20 7.40
CA ARG A 174 -8.80 -19.40 7.56
C ARG A 174 -9.20 -20.01 6.22
N LEU A 175 -9.55 -19.19 5.24
CA LEU A 175 -9.83 -19.65 3.89
C LEU A 175 -8.59 -20.31 3.25
N LEU A 176 -7.42 -19.69 3.37
CA LEU A 176 -6.17 -20.26 2.86
C LEU A 176 -5.80 -21.57 3.56
N GLN A 177 -6.00 -21.66 4.88
CA GLN A 177 -5.86 -22.92 5.62
C GLN A 177 -6.80 -23.98 5.04
N PHE A 178 -8.08 -23.66 4.82
CA PHE A 178 -9.05 -24.62 4.29
C PHE A 178 -8.67 -25.13 2.89
N ILE A 179 -8.23 -24.23 2.00
CA ILE A 179 -7.73 -24.60 0.66
C ILE A 179 -6.55 -25.56 0.76
N ASN A 180 -5.58 -25.30 1.65
CA ASN A 180 -4.44 -26.16 1.84
C ASN A 180 -4.84 -27.55 2.37
N HIS A 181 -5.73 -27.61 3.38
CA HIS A 181 -6.20 -28.87 3.97
C HIS A 181 -7.06 -29.69 3.02
N SER A 182 -7.77 -29.05 2.08
CA SER A 182 -8.52 -29.75 1.02
C SER A 182 -7.65 -30.25 -0.12
N GLY A 183 -6.32 -30.08 -0.05
CA GLY A 183 -5.39 -30.41 -1.15
C GLY A 183 -5.43 -29.43 -2.33
N GLY A 184 -6.04 -28.25 -2.17
CA GLY A 184 -6.13 -27.23 -3.20
C GLY A 184 -4.88 -26.37 -3.32
N ASN A 185 -4.73 -25.67 -4.45
CA ASN A 185 -3.64 -24.70 -4.66
C ASN A 185 -4.12 -23.46 -5.43
N ILE A 186 -3.47 -22.31 -5.21
CA ILE A 186 -3.74 -21.05 -5.93
C ILE A 186 -2.56 -20.77 -6.85
N ASN A 187 -2.80 -20.77 -8.15
CA ASN A 187 -1.81 -20.49 -9.17
C ASN A 187 -2.03 -19.09 -9.77
N TYR A 188 -0.95 -18.34 -9.95
CA TYR A 188 -0.98 -17.04 -10.59
C TYR A 188 -0.39 -17.14 -12.00
N ASN A 189 -1.18 -16.78 -13.01
CA ASN A 189 -0.69 -16.72 -14.38
C ASN A 189 0.35 -15.61 -14.53
N GLN A 190 1.42 -15.88 -15.27
CA GLN A 190 2.39 -14.85 -15.65
C GLN A 190 1.73 -13.84 -16.57
N VAL A 191 1.43 -12.64 -16.05
CA VAL A 191 0.89 -11.55 -16.88
C VAL A 191 2.06 -10.84 -17.56
N SER A 192 2.31 -11.20 -18.81
CA SER A 192 3.36 -10.57 -19.61
C SER A 192 3.18 -9.03 -19.68
N PRO A 193 4.27 -8.23 -19.62
CA PRO A 193 4.18 -6.77 -19.67
C PRO A 193 3.47 -6.24 -20.94
N SER A 194 3.56 -6.97 -22.05
CA SER A 194 3.04 -6.58 -23.37
C SER A 194 1.51 -6.66 -23.46
N THR A 195 0.85 -7.52 -22.69
CA THR A 195 -0.62 -7.63 -22.68
C THR A 195 -1.28 -6.44 -21.98
N ARG A 196 -0.59 -5.79 -21.04
CA ARG A 196 -1.11 -4.63 -20.27
C ARG A 196 -1.23 -3.34 -21.08
N LEU A 197 -0.57 -3.24 -22.22
CA LEU A 197 -0.65 -2.08 -23.12
C LEU A 197 -1.83 -2.15 -24.11
N ARG A 198 -2.45 -3.33 -24.29
CA ARG A 198 -3.56 -3.49 -25.26
C ARG A 198 -4.93 -3.07 -24.71
N SER A 199 -5.15 -3.07 -23.40
CA SER A 199 -6.45 -2.68 -22.83
C SER A 199 -6.69 -1.17 -22.82
N SER A 200 -5.64 -0.33 -22.92
CA SER A 200 -5.80 1.13 -22.99
C SER A 200 -6.10 1.68 -24.39
N LYS A 201 -6.10 0.82 -25.44
CA LYS A 201 -6.37 1.23 -26.83
C LYS A 201 -7.80 0.96 -27.32
N LYS A 202 -8.65 0.26 -26.54
CA LYS A 202 -10.05 -0.03 -26.93
C LYS A 202 -11.11 0.93 -26.39
N LEU A 203 -10.70 2.07 -25.82
CA LEU A 203 -11.60 3.15 -25.38
C LEU A 203 -11.22 4.48 -26.04
N LYS A 204 -11.20 4.51 -27.37
CA LYS A 204 -11.35 5.73 -28.16
C LYS A 204 -12.04 5.40 -29.48
N LYS A 205 -13.32 5.81 -29.53
CA LYS A 205 -14.28 5.78 -30.64
C LYS A 205 -14.79 4.40 -31.03
#